data_AF-A0A1S1R7Z9-F1
#
_entry.id   AF-A0A1S1R7Z9-F1
#
_cell.length_a   1.000
_cell.length_b   1.000
_cell.length_c   1.000
_cell.angle_alpha   90.00
_cell.angle_beta   90.00
_cell.angle_gamma   90.00
#
_symmetry.space_group_name_H-M   'P 1'
#
loop_
_entity.id
_entity.type
_entity.pdbx_description
1 polymer ?
#
loop_
_entity_poly.entity_id
_entity_poly.type
_entity_poly.pdbx_seq_one_letter_code
_entity_poly.pdbx_strand_id
1 'polypeptide(L)'
;MMATCPFCGSTGKLTAEHVFGTWLSRIGLTREPAAHGAGPLNRIVQDLGVRPPFGQTVRVCGECNNGWMSRLEVAAQRALTPFVLGGPGEIAATDTGAVAAWVQKTALTAMLVSSEEQRRGGYGLPASEFRGLWDLRDAAMPLPASLFWIGRYTGRNRLASTWVAPLAVTADGLPQADRPQGYAMTVLVGQLVLHGVRFTTPSLQLGVTTRQELPQLWPAAGPVAWTGGAPVDDGTFLDFAGGKDLRSTEQYMQVGPWKLATELPASRSVKGMVELPVSCGNHVVYYPAGLVDETRRGRFYAFETACECPTAYLIHTERDGARCKAIGTAEYISELYEGLPGEEHVIADEHGTFSCKRLKDVLR
;
A
#
# COMPACT_ATOMS: atom_id res chain seq x y z
N MET A 1 10.31 -12.91 -27.31
CA MET A 1 9.39 -13.77 -26.52
C MET A 1 7.96 -13.30 -26.74
N MET A 2 7.00 -14.23 -26.92
CA MET A 2 5.58 -13.88 -26.89
C MET A 2 5.17 -13.50 -25.47
N ALA A 3 4.36 -12.47 -25.33
CA ALA A 3 3.86 -12.06 -24.02
C ALA A 3 2.81 -13.04 -23.52
N THR A 4 2.81 -13.30 -22.21
CA THR A 4 1.91 -14.25 -21.55
C THR A 4 0.87 -13.48 -20.74
N CYS A 5 -0.40 -13.84 -20.87
CA CYS A 5 -1.46 -13.27 -20.03
C CYS A 5 -1.27 -13.71 -18.58
N PRO A 6 -1.21 -12.79 -17.60
CA PRO A 6 -0.99 -13.16 -16.20
C PRO A 6 -2.14 -13.98 -15.61
N PHE A 7 -3.38 -13.76 -16.09
CA PHE A 7 -4.59 -14.44 -15.60
C PHE A 7 -4.76 -15.83 -16.20
N CYS A 8 -4.97 -15.97 -17.51
CA CYS A 8 -5.24 -17.27 -18.12
C CYS A 8 -4.00 -18.00 -18.65
N GLY A 9 -2.85 -17.31 -18.76
CA GLY A 9 -1.62 -17.89 -19.29
C GLY A 9 -1.51 -18.04 -20.79
N SER A 10 -2.49 -17.59 -21.56
CA SER A 10 -2.38 -17.65 -23.01
C SER A 10 -1.21 -16.79 -23.50
N THR A 11 -0.46 -17.32 -24.45
CA THR A 11 0.63 -16.61 -25.12
C THR A 11 0.10 -16.00 -26.40
N GLY A 12 0.41 -14.73 -26.66
CA GLY A 12 0.02 -14.09 -27.91
C GLY A 12 -0.15 -12.58 -27.81
N LYS A 13 -1.07 -12.04 -28.62
CA LYS A 13 -1.37 -10.60 -28.63
C LYS A 13 -2.08 -10.20 -27.33
N LEU A 14 -1.46 -9.30 -26.58
CA LEU A 14 -2.08 -8.66 -25.43
C LEU A 14 -2.79 -7.36 -25.85
N THR A 15 -3.79 -7.02 -25.07
CA THR A 15 -4.62 -5.80 -25.14
C THR A 15 -4.31 -4.90 -23.95
N ALA A 16 -4.86 -3.69 -23.95
CA ALA A 16 -4.77 -2.75 -22.84
C ALA A 16 -6.00 -2.94 -21.94
N GLU A 17 -5.80 -3.43 -20.72
CA GLU A 17 -6.82 -3.46 -19.68
C GLU A 17 -6.64 -2.26 -18.76
N HIS A 18 -7.72 -1.58 -18.39
CA HIS A 18 -7.64 -0.47 -17.45
C HIS A 18 -7.50 -0.98 -16.01
N VAL A 19 -6.61 -0.39 -15.22
CA VAL A 19 -6.49 -0.72 -13.78
C VAL A 19 -7.79 -0.40 -13.06
N PHE A 20 -8.29 0.82 -13.30
CA PHE A 20 -9.62 1.26 -12.89
C PHE A 20 -10.50 1.34 -14.12
N GLY A 21 -11.65 0.66 -14.11
CA GLY A 21 -12.57 0.60 -15.24
C GLY A 21 -12.93 1.98 -15.81
N THR A 22 -13.03 2.06 -17.14
CA THR A 22 -13.28 3.33 -17.86
C THR A 22 -14.61 3.99 -17.47
N TRP A 23 -15.58 3.24 -16.97
CA TRP A 23 -16.86 3.74 -16.50
C TRP A 23 -16.71 4.77 -15.37
N LEU A 24 -15.64 4.69 -14.56
CA LEU A 24 -15.37 5.66 -13.48
C LEU A 24 -15.19 7.08 -14.01
N SER A 25 -14.63 7.23 -15.22
CA SER A 25 -14.54 8.53 -15.87
C SER A 25 -15.90 9.09 -16.26
N ARG A 26 -16.95 8.27 -16.37
CA ARG A 26 -18.27 8.62 -16.93
C ARG A 26 -19.35 8.90 -15.89
N ILE A 27 -19.06 8.73 -14.60
CA ILE A 27 -20.05 8.84 -13.52
C ILE A 27 -20.02 10.18 -12.77
N GLY A 28 -19.27 11.17 -13.25
CA GLY A 28 -19.25 12.52 -12.65
C GLY A 28 -18.12 12.79 -11.66
N LEU A 29 -17.11 11.91 -11.59
CA LEU A 29 -15.86 12.22 -10.90
C LEU A 29 -15.03 13.24 -11.70
N THR A 30 -14.21 14.04 -11.01
CA THR A 30 -13.29 14.97 -11.67
C THR A 30 -12.37 14.23 -12.64
N ARG A 31 -12.10 14.87 -13.78
CA ARG A 31 -11.15 14.39 -14.80
C ARG A 31 -9.91 15.28 -14.89
N GLU A 32 -9.77 16.22 -13.96
CA GLU A 32 -8.60 17.09 -13.90
C GLU A 32 -7.34 16.23 -13.76
N PRO A 33 -6.26 16.55 -14.50
CA PRO A 33 -5.01 15.83 -14.37
C PRO A 33 -4.51 15.85 -12.93
N ALA A 34 -4.15 14.68 -12.42
CA ALA A 34 -3.58 14.51 -11.09
C ALA A 34 -2.22 13.81 -11.21
N ALA A 35 -1.36 13.92 -10.19
CA ALA A 35 -0.12 13.16 -10.13
C ALA A 35 -0.42 11.66 -9.96
N HIS A 36 0.26 10.81 -10.74
CA HIS A 36 0.17 9.36 -10.63
C HIS A 36 1.45 8.81 -10.05
N GLY A 37 1.33 7.78 -9.24
CA GLY A 37 2.49 7.09 -8.71
C GLY A 37 2.21 5.62 -8.46
N ALA A 38 3.26 4.81 -8.56
CA ALA A 38 3.25 3.42 -8.14
C ALA A 38 4.57 3.10 -7.45
N GLY A 39 4.56 2.31 -6.39
CA GLY A 39 5.81 1.91 -5.78
C GLY A 39 5.63 1.01 -4.56
N PRO A 40 6.73 0.43 -4.08
CA PRO A 40 6.71 -0.40 -2.89
C PRO A 40 6.26 0.39 -1.66
N LEU A 41 5.57 -0.27 -0.72
CA LEU A 41 4.98 0.37 0.46
C LEU A 41 5.98 1.17 1.31
N ASN A 42 7.22 0.71 1.37
CA ASN A 42 8.30 1.30 2.18
C ASN A 42 9.33 2.08 1.36
N ARG A 43 9.06 2.35 0.07
CA ARG A 43 10.01 3.04 -0.81
C ARG A 43 9.34 4.26 -1.42
N ILE A 44 10.16 5.12 -2.02
CA ILE A 44 9.65 6.25 -2.78
C ILE A 44 8.73 5.72 -3.88
N VAL A 45 7.55 6.32 -3.97
CA VAL A 45 6.63 6.07 -5.06
C VAL A 45 7.29 6.56 -6.35
N GLN A 46 7.37 5.69 -7.36
CA GLN A 46 7.80 6.12 -8.69
C GLN A 46 6.78 7.10 -9.24
N ASP A 47 7.22 8.30 -9.59
CA ASP A 47 6.41 9.28 -10.29
C ASP A 47 6.11 8.77 -11.72
N LEU A 48 4.82 8.67 -12.03
CA LEU A 48 4.30 8.26 -13.34
C LEU A 48 3.75 9.45 -14.14
N GLY A 49 4.00 10.68 -13.66
CA GLY A 49 3.61 11.94 -14.26
C GLY A 49 2.18 12.36 -13.94
N VAL A 50 1.82 13.53 -14.46
CA VAL A 50 0.50 14.15 -14.31
C VAL A 50 -0.36 13.83 -15.53
N ARG A 51 -1.52 13.19 -15.32
CA ARG A 51 -2.44 12.80 -16.40
C ARG A 51 -3.86 12.61 -15.86
N PRO A 52 -4.90 12.58 -16.72
CA PRO A 52 -6.26 12.32 -16.29
C PRO A 52 -6.38 11.01 -15.48
N PRO A 53 -7.26 10.96 -14.46
CA PRO A 53 -7.46 9.76 -13.66
C PRO A 53 -8.05 8.63 -14.52
N PHE A 54 -7.86 7.38 -14.08
CA PHE A 54 -8.42 6.17 -14.70
C PHE A 54 -7.88 5.81 -16.11
N GLY A 55 -6.88 6.55 -16.62
CA GLY A 55 -6.22 6.24 -17.90
C GLY A 55 -5.14 5.17 -17.83
N GLN A 56 -4.73 4.72 -16.64
CA GLN A 56 -3.68 3.72 -16.48
C GLN A 56 -4.13 2.35 -16.98
N THR A 57 -3.34 1.75 -17.86
CA THR A 57 -3.59 0.41 -18.42
C THR A 57 -2.44 -0.55 -18.19
N VAL A 58 -2.74 -1.85 -18.26
CA VAL A 58 -1.78 -2.97 -18.18
C VAL A 58 -2.06 -3.97 -19.30
N ARG A 59 -1.19 -4.97 -19.44
CA ARG A 59 -1.21 -5.90 -20.58
C ARG A 59 -1.83 -7.25 -20.19
N VAL A 60 -2.96 -7.60 -20.80
CA VAL A 60 -3.67 -8.90 -20.64
C VAL A 60 -4.23 -9.38 -21.98
N CYS A 61 -4.58 -10.66 -22.14
CA CYS A 61 -5.16 -11.13 -23.41
C CYS A 61 -6.58 -10.60 -23.65
N GLY A 62 -7.02 -10.62 -24.91
CA GLY A 62 -8.35 -10.12 -25.29
C GLY A 62 -9.51 -10.89 -24.69
N GLU A 63 -9.36 -12.20 -24.45
CA GLU A 63 -10.40 -13.04 -23.84
C GLU A 63 -10.62 -12.72 -22.36
N CYS A 64 -9.54 -12.44 -21.61
CA CYS A 64 -9.65 -11.99 -20.23
C CYS A 64 -10.28 -10.59 -20.17
N ASN A 65 -9.71 -9.65 -20.92
CA ASN A 65 -10.12 -8.25 -20.93
C ASN A 65 -11.60 -8.08 -21.28
N ASN A 66 -12.00 -8.55 -22.47
CA ASN A 66 -13.37 -8.38 -22.96
C ASN A 66 -14.36 -9.43 -22.42
N GLY A 67 -13.87 -10.42 -21.69
CA GLY A 67 -14.68 -11.50 -21.13
C GLY A 67 -15.06 -11.23 -19.68
N TRP A 68 -14.53 -12.05 -18.77
CA TRP A 68 -14.89 -12.01 -17.36
C TRP A 68 -14.51 -10.70 -16.66
N MET A 69 -13.39 -10.06 -17.04
CA MET A 69 -12.98 -8.79 -16.42
C MET A 69 -14.00 -7.70 -16.74
N SER A 70 -14.44 -7.62 -18.00
CA SER A 70 -15.52 -6.71 -18.42
C SER A 70 -16.85 -7.00 -17.72
N ARG A 71 -17.21 -8.28 -17.51
CA ARG A 71 -18.42 -8.63 -16.73
C ARG A 71 -18.34 -8.15 -15.28
N LEU A 72 -17.19 -8.27 -14.63
CA LEU A 72 -16.97 -7.72 -13.28
C LEU A 72 -17.05 -6.19 -13.28
N GLU A 73 -16.52 -5.51 -14.29
CA GLU A 73 -16.65 -4.05 -14.41
C GLU A 73 -18.11 -3.61 -14.53
N VAL A 74 -18.94 -4.32 -15.30
CA VAL A 74 -20.37 -4.02 -15.43
C VAL A 74 -21.09 -4.20 -14.09
N ALA A 75 -20.81 -5.30 -13.38
CA ALA A 75 -21.39 -5.57 -12.06
C ALA A 75 -20.98 -4.49 -11.04
N ALA A 76 -19.69 -4.16 -10.99
CA ALA A 76 -19.14 -3.13 -10.11
C ALA A 76 -19.69 -1.75 -10.45
N GLN A 77 -19.80 -1.37 -11.73
CA GLN A 77 -20.41 -0.11 -12.14
C GLN A 77 -21.83 0.01 -11.58
N ARG A 78 -22.67 -1.02 -11.77
CA ARG A 78 -24.05 -1.01 -11.28
C ARG A 78 -24.11 -0.90 -9.76
N ALA A 79 -23.34 -1.73 -9.06
CA ALA A 79 -23.41 -1.84 -7.60
C ALA A 79 -22.70 -0.69 -6.87
N LEU A 80 -21.62 -0.14 -7.42
CA LEU A 80 -20.72 0.77 -6.69
C LEU A 80 -20.93 2.25 -7.02
N THR A 81 -21.53 2.59 -8.17
CA THR A 81 -21.68 4.00 -8.59
C THR A 81 -22.31 4.89 -7.51
N PRO A 82 -23.40 4.50 -6.82
CA PRO A 82 -23.98 5.34 -5.76
C PRO A 82 -22.97 5.68 -4.67
N PHE A 83 -22.20 4.69 -4.20
CA PHE A 83 -21.24 4.84 -3.11
C PHE A 83 -19.99 5.63 -3.54
N VAL A 84 -19.50 5.42 -4.76
CA VAL A 84 -18.39 6.21 -5.31
C VAL A 84 -18.71 7.71 -5.28
N LEU A 85 -19.98 8.06 -5.53
CA LEU A 85 -20.48 9.43 -5.52
C LEU A 85 -20.91 9.93 -4.13
N GLY A 86 -20.83 9.11 -3.08
CA GLY A 86 -21.26 9.48 -1.73
C GLY A 86 -22.75 9.35 -1.46
N GLY A 87 -23.49 8.73 -2.38
CA GLY A 87 -24.92 8.48 -2.23
C GLY A 87 -25.25 7.39 -1.21
N PRO A 88 -26.49 7.36 -0.71
CA PRO A 88 -26.98 6.25 0.11
C PRO A 88 -27.23 5.00 -0.75
N GLY A 89 -27.33 3.85 -0.09
CA GLY A 89 -27.71 2.60 -0.73
C GLY A 89 -27.24 1.37 0.02
N GLU A 90 -27.57 0.21 -0.53
CA GLU A 90 -27.09 -1.09 -0.08
C GLU A 90 -26.58 -1.90 -1.26
N ILE A 91 -25.52 -2.68 -1.05
CA ILE A 91 -25.10 -3.69 -2.01
C ILE A 91 -25.98 -4.92 -1.76
N ALA A 92 -26.71 -5.34 -2.80
CA ALA A 92 -27.52 -6.54 -2.75
C ALA A 92 -26.65 -7.77 -2.44
N ALA A 93 -27.16 -8.70 -1.64
CA ALA A 93 -26.41 -9.91 -1.27
C ALA A 93 -25.88 -10.69 -2.49
N THR A 94 -26.64 -10.72 -3.59
CA THR A 94 -26.27 -11.37 -4.86
C THR A 94 -25.08 -10.70 -5.57
N ASP A 95 -24.80 -9.44 -5.26
CA ASP A 95 -23.75 -8.66 -5.92
C ASP A 95 -22.43 -8.70 -5.14
N THR A 96 -22.47 -9.07 -3.86
CA THR A 96 -21.32 -9.04 -2.95
C THR A 96 -20.13 -9.86 -3.44
N GLY A 97 -20.38 -11.05 -4.00
CA GLY A 97 -19.34 -11.90 -4.58
C GLY A 97 -18.67 -11.25 -5.79
N ALA A 98 -19.46 -10.68 -6.70
CA ALA A 98 -18.95 -10.02 -7.90
C ALA A 98 -18.17 -8.73 -7.55
N VAL A 99 -18.65 -7.96 -6.57
CA VAL A 99 -17.94 -6.78 -6.06
C VAL A 99 -16.62 -7.18 -5.40
N ALA A 100 -16.61 -8.20 -4.54
CA ALA A 100 -15.40 -8.70 -3.91
C ALA A 100 -14.38 -9.23 -4.96
N ALA A 101 -14.86 -9.97 -5.96
CA ALA A 101 -14.04 -10.40 -7.09
C ALA A 101 -13.49 -9.22 -7.89
N TRP A 102 -14.28 -8.15 -8.08
CA TRP A 102 -13.83 -6.93 -8.74
C TRP A 102 -12.74 -6.20 -7.93
N VAL A 103 -12.84 -6.14 -6.60
CA VAL A 103 -11.77 -5.59 -5.74
C VAL A 103 -10.48 -6.37 -5.94
N GLN A 104 -10.54 -7.71 -5.89
CA GLN A 104 -9.36 -8.54 -6.07
C GLN A 104 -8.79 -8.46 -7.49
N LYS A 105 -9.64 -8.39 -8.51
CA LYS A 105 -9.24 -8.15 -9.90
C LYS A 105 -8.48 -6.83 -10.00
N THR A 106 -9.04 -5.75 -9.45
CA THR A 106 -8.45 -4.40 -9.50
C THR A 106 -7.10 -4.37 -8.79
N ALA A 107 -6.99 -4.97 -7.60
CA ALA A 107 -5.74 -5.12 -6.87
C ALA A 107 -4.67 -5.88 -7.67
N LEU A 108 -5.02 -7.06 -8.22
CA LEU A 108 -4.10 -7.85 -9.04
C LEU A 108 -3.68 -7.11 -10.31
N THR A 109 -4.61 -6.39 -10.94
CA THR A 109 -4.35 -5.59 -12.14
C THR A 109 -3.43 -4.41 -11.83
N ALA A 110 -3.59 -3.76 -10.67
CA ALA A 110 -2.69 -2.69 -10.22
C ALA A 110 -1.24 -3.18 -10.01
N MET A 111 -1.05 -4.41 -9.53
CA MET A 111 0.29 -5.01 -9.41
C MET A 111 1.00 -5.19 -10.77
N LEU A 112 0.26 -5.18 -11.87
CA LEU A 112 0.82 -5.29 -13.23
C LEU A 112 1.34 -3.95 -13.78
N VAL A 113 1.14 -2.83 -13.06
CA VAL A 113 1.72 -1.52 -13.42
C VAL A 113 3.25 -1.56 -13.28
N SER A 114 3.75 -2.30 -12.29
CA SER A 114 5.19 -2.53 -12.09
C SER A 114 5.80 -3.32 -13.24
N SER A 115 7.12 -3.31 -13.39
CA SER A 115 7.80 -4.18 -14.34
C SER A 115 7.78 -5.65 -13.87
N GLU A 116 8.01 -6.59 -14.79
CA GLU A 116 8.16 -8.00 -14.44
C GLU A 116 9.35 -8.24 -13.49
N GLU A 117 10.45 -7.53 -13.72
CA GLU A 117 11.63 -7.55 -12.86
C GLU A 117 11.30 -7.11 -11.43
N GLN A 118 10.61 -5.97 -11.28
CA GLN A 118 10.19 -5.47 -9.97
C GLN A 118 9.28 -6.47 -9.26
N ARG A 119 8.31 -7.08 -9.98
CA ARG A 119 7.44 -8.10 -9.41
C ARG A 119 8.21 -9.33 -8.94
N ARG A 120 9.18 -9.82 -9.74
CA ARG A 120 10.05 -10.94 -9.36
C ARG A 120 10.97 -10.58 -8.19
N GLY A 121 11.34 -9.31 -8.05
CA GLY A 121 12.11 -8.75 -6.95
C GLY A 121 11.33 -8.49 -5.66
N GLY A 122 10.12 -9.07 -5.50
CA GLY A 122 9.32 -8.98 -4.27
C GLY A 122 8.21 -7.91 -4.29
N TYR A 123 8.08 -7.13 -5.36
CA TYR A 123 6.97 -6.16 -5.53
C TYR A 123 5.77 -6.77 -6.29
N GLY A 124 5.59 -8.08 -6.21
CA GLY A 124 4.55 -8.82 -6.94
C GLY A 124 3.77 -9.77 -6.04
N LEU A 125 2.62 -10.21 -6.53
CA LEU A 125 1.89 -11.34 -5.97
C LEU A 125 2.22 -12.62 -6.74
N PRO A 126 2.11 -13.80 -6.09
CA PRO A 126 2.32 -15.09 -6.76
C PRO A 126 1.42 -15.25 -7.99
N ALA A 127 1.95 -15.87 -9.06
CA ALA A 127 1.18 -16.13 -10.27
C ALA A 127 -0.10 -16.97 -10.02
N SER A 128 -0.10 -17.79 -8.96
CA SER A 128 -1.26 -18.56 -8.51
C SER A 128 -2.45 -17.69 -8.14
N GLU A 129 -2.26 -16.46 -7.65
CA GLU A 129 -3.38 -15.58 -7.30
C GLU A 129 -4.10 -15.08 -8.57
N PHE A 130 -3.35 -14.79 -9.65
CA PHE A 130 -3.93 -14.42 -10.94
C PHE A 130 -4.65 -15.60 -11.59
N ARG A 131 -4.03 -16.78 -11.56
CA ARG A 131 -4.57 -18.03 -12.11
C ARG A 131 -5.83 -18.47 -11.37
N GLY A 132 -5.79 -18.46 -10.05
CA GLY A 132 -6.94 -18.85 -9.23
C GLY A 132 -8.15 -17.93 -9.45
N LEU A 133 -7.94 -16.62 -9.62
CA LEU A 133 -9.07 -15.72 -9.90
C LEU A 133 -9.65 -15.97 -11.29
N TRP A 134 -8.81 -16.29 -12.28
CA TRP A 134 -9.26 -16.74 -13.59
C TRP A 134 -10.06 -18.06 -13.52
N ASP A 135 -9.66 -19.00 -12.67
CA ASP A 135 -10.36 -20.28 -12.53
C ASP A 135 -11.77 -20.09 -11.94
N LEU A 136 -11.95 -19.07 -11.10
CA LEU A 136 -13.24 -18.71 -10.48
C LEU A 136 -14.08 -17.71 -11.29
N ARG A 137 -13.61 -17.31 -12.48
CA ARG A 137 -14.21 -16.23 -13.28
C ARG A 137 -15.70 -16.41 -13.59
N ASP A 138 -16.17 -17.65 -13.69
CA ASP A 138 -17.56 -17.96 -14.06
C ASP A 138 -18.47 -17.98 -12.82
N ALA A 139 -17.91 -18.22 -11.63
CA ALA A 139 -18.61 -18.07 -10.36
C ALA A 139 -18.75 -16.60 -9.91
N ALA A 140 -17.94 -15.69 -10.49
CA ALA A 140 -17.86 -14.29 -10.11
C ALA A 140 -17.65 -14.10 -8.59
N MET A 141 -16.75 -14.89 -8.02
CA MET A 141 -16.39 -14.87 -6.60
C MET A 141 -14.90 -14.54 -6.42
N PRO A 142 -14.52 -13.94 -5.28
CA PRO A 142 -13.10 -13.77 -4.95
C PRO A 142 -12.46 -15.14 -4.67
N LEU A 143 -11.13 -15.15 -4.60
CA LEU A 143 -10.36 -16.31 -4.15
C LEU A 143 -10.83 -16.78 -2.76
N PRO A 144 -10.75 -18.09 -2.46
CA PRO A 144 -11.09 -18.63 -1.15
C PRO A 144 -10.29 -17.97 -0.02
N ALA A 145 -10.75 -18.12 1.22
CA ALA A 145 -10.12 -17.51 2.39
C ALA A 145 -9.87 -15.99 2.22
N SER A 146 -10.86 -15.31 1.63
CA SER A 146 -10.88 -13.86 1.50
C SER A 146 -12.04 -13.25 2.25
N LEU A 147 -11.79 -12.12 2.89
CA LEU A 147 -12.76 -11.29 3.60
C LEU A 147 -12.73 -9.90 2.99
N PHE A 148 -13.88 -9.25 2.86
CA PHE A 148 -13.98 -7.89 2.33
C PHE A 148 -14.93 -7.05 3.17
N TRP A 149 -14.62 -5.76 3.26
CA TRP A 149 -15.39 -4.74 3.95
C TRP A 149 -15.58 -3.53 3.02
N ILE A 150 -16.66 -2.81 3.27
CA ILE A 150 -17.00 -1.57 2.58
C ILE A 150 -17.09 -0.43 3.59
N GLY A 151 -16.58 0.74 3.22
CA GLY A 151 -16.64 1.92 4.07
C GLY A 151 -16.66 3.21 3.27
N ARG A 152 -16.79 4.32 3.99
CA ARG A 152 -16.76 5.67 3.45
C ARG A 152 -15.40 6.32 3.66
N TYR A 153 -14.87 6.92 2.62
CA TYR A 153 -13.72 7.79 2.65
C TYR A 153 -14.16 9.26 2.64
N THR A 154 -13.61 10.06 3.56
CA THR A 154 -13.94 11.49 3.74
C THR A 154 -12.74 12.41 3.50
N GLY A 155 -11.58 11.86 3.16
CA GLY A 155 -10.40 12.63 2.80
C GLY A 155 -10.56 13.36 1.45
N ARG A 156 -9.62 14.25 1.18
CA ARG A 156 -9.58 15.10 -0.02
C ARG A 156 -8.33 14.90 -0.87
N ASN A 157 -7.31 14.25 -0.33
CA ASN A 157 -6.03 14.12 -1.02
C ASN A 157 -6.01 13.02 -2.08
N ARG A 158 -7.05 12.17 -2.15
CA ARG A 158 -7.08 11.01 -3.06
C ARG A 158 -8.43 10.90 -3.75
N LEU A 159 -8.40 10.89 -5.08
CA LEU A 159 -9.57 10.54 -5.89
C LEU A 159 -9.69 9.04 -6.07
N ALA A 160 -8.58 8.36 -6.33
CA ALA A 160 -8.54 6.92 -6.54
C ALA A 160 -7.18 6.35 -6.16
N SER A 161 -7.16 5.17 -5.54
CA SER A 161 -5.92 4.52 -5.12
C SER A 161 -6.12 3.03 -4.95
N THR A 162 -5.09 2.24 -5.24
CA THR A 162 -5.08 0.80 -4.97
C THR A 162 -3.82 0.45 -4.18
N TRP A 163 -3.98 -0.30 -3.10
CA TRP A 163 -2.90 -0.73 -2.23
C TRP A 163 -2.95 -2.24 -2.04
N VAL A 164 -1.77 -2.86 -1.98
CA VAL A 164 -1.61 -4.27 -1.64
C VAL A 164 -0.52 -4.36 -0.58
N ALA A 165 -0.87 -4.85 0.61
CA ALA A 165 0.05 -4.93 1.73
C ALA A 165 0.21 -6.36 2.25
N PRO A 166 1.44 -6.89 2.35
CA PRO A 166 1.65 -8.23 2.88
C PRO A 166 1.26 -8.29 4.36
N LEU A 167 0.58 -9.36 4.74
CA LEU A 167 0.13 -9.60 6.09
C LEU A 167 0.82 -10.81 6.68
N ALA A 168 1.05 -10.74 7.98
CA ALA A 168 1.52 -11.85 8.78
C ALA A 168 0.46 -12.26 9.78
N VAL A 169 0.41 -13.56 10.03
CA VAL A 169 -0.33 -14.17 11.12
C VAL A 169 0.69 -14.50 12.20
N THR A 170 0.47 -14.01 13.41
CA THR A 170 1.38 -14.22 14.55
C THR A 170 0.63 -14.82 15.73
N ALA A 171 1.26 -15.75 16.43
CA ALA A 171 0.77 -16.25 17.71
C ALA A 171 1.52 -15.54 18.85
N ASP A 172 0.85 -15.34 19.98
CA ASP A 172 1.46 -14.69 21.13
C ASP A 172 2.72 -15.43 21.60
N GLY A 173 3.80 -14.69 21.82
CA GLY A 173 5.09 -15.23 22.26
C GLY A 173 5.92 -15.94 21.19
N LEU A 174 5.41 -16.08 19.96
CA LEU A 174 6.17 -16.67 18.84
C LEU A 174 6.70 -15.58 17.88
N PRO A 175 7.89 -15.77 17.30
CA PRO A 175 8.42 -14.84 16.29
C PRO A 175 7.54 -14.85 15.04
N GLN A 176 7.45 -13.70 14.38
CA GLN A 176 6.79 -13.58 13.08
C GLN A 176 7.53 -14.38 12.01
N ALA A 177 6.79 -15.02 11.11
CA ALA A 177 7.37 -15.76 9.99
C ALA A 177 8.17 -14.87 9.03
N ASP A 178 9.15 -15.47 8.37
CA ASP A 178 10.01 -14.87 7.33
C ASP A 178 9.32 -14.73 5.96
N ARG A 179 8.06 -15.12 5.86
CA ARG A 179 7.20 -14.97 4.70
C ARG A 179 5.81 -14.50 5.14
N PRO A 180 5.08 -13.73 4.32
CA PRO A 180 3.71 -13.36 4.64
C PRO A 180 2.74 -14.54 4.49
N GLN A 181 1.68 -14.55 5.29
CA GLN A 181 0.60 -15.56 5.28
C GLN A 181 -0.62 -15.11 4.47
N GLY A 182 -0.60 -13.87 4.00
CA GLY A 182 -1.66 -13.26 3.24
C GLY A 182 -1.31 -11.85 2.82
N TYR A 183 -2.31 -11.13 2.33
CA TYR A 183 -2.18 -9.71 2.01
C TYR A 183 -3.51 -8.98 2.20
N ALA A 184 -3.42 -7.72 2.59
CA ALA A 184 -4.51 -6.77 2.52
C ALA A 184 -4.56 -6.15 1.12
N MET A 185 -5.76 -5.81 0.67
CA MET A 185 -5.99 -5.06 -0.55
C MET A 185 -6.97 -3.92 -0.27
N THR A 186 -6.62 -2.70 -0.66
CA THR A 186 -7.49 -1.53 -0.52
C THR A 186 -7.73 -0.93 -1.88
N VAL A 187 -8.99 -0.71 -2.23
CA VAL A 187 -9.40 0.03 -3.42
C VAL A 187 -10.21 1.23 -2.95
N LEU A 188 -9.71 2.42 -3.24
CA LEU A 188 -10.37 3.70 -2.98
C LEU A 188 -10.76 4.33 -4.30
N VAL A 189 -12.01 4.79 -4.41
CA VAL A 189 -12.49 5.60 -5.54
C VAL A 189 -13.60 6.55 -5.08
N GLY A 190 -13.41 7.86 -5.30
CA GLY A 190 -14.33 8.89 -4.83
C GLY A 190 -14.49 8.82 -3.31
N GLN A 191 -15.72 8.69 -2.84
CA GLN A 191 -16.01 8.51 -1.40
C GLN A 191 -16.03 7.04 -0.97
N LEU A 192 -15.84 6.08 -1.87
CA LEU A 192 -15.85 4.64 -1.57
C LEU A 192 -14.46 4.14 -1.22
N VAL A 193 -14.38 3.44 -0.09
CA VAL A 193 -13.24 2.58 0.25
C VAL A 193 -13.71 1.13 0.40
N LEU A 194 -13.01 0.23 -0.28
CA LEU A 194 -13.19 -1.21 -0.19
C LEU A 194 -11.88 -1.79 0.33
N HIS A 195 -11.97 -2.61 1.37
CA HIS A 195 -10.82 -3.23 2.00
C HIS A 195 -11.01 -4.73 2.02
N GLY A 196 -9.96 -5.50 1.76
CA GLY A 196 -10.03 -6.95 1.78
C GLY A 196 -8.77 -7.56 2.32
N VAL A 197 -8.92 -8.78 2.85
CA VAL A 197 -7.82 -9.63 3.30
C VAL A 197 -7.91 -10.94 2.55
N ARG A 198 -6.78 -11.45 2.08
CA ARG A 198 -6.64 -12.75 1.44
C ARG A 198 -5.57 -13.55 2.17
N PHE A 199 -5.92 -14.73 2.68
CA PHE A 199 -4.98 -15.64 3.35
C PHE A 199 -4.42 -16.67 2.36
N THR A 200 -3.18 -16.51 1.94
CA THR A 200 -2.53 -17.45 1.00
C THR A 200 -2.21 -18.81 1.63
N THR A 201 -2.25 -18.90 2.97
CA THR A 201 -2.12 -20.14 3.73
C THR A 201 -3.45 -20.48 4.43
N PRO A 202 -4.33 -21.31 3.83
CA PRO A 202 -5.69 -21.52 4.34
C PRO A 202 -5.77 -22.05 5.78
N SER A 203 -4.80 -22.86 6.22
CA SER A 203 -4.74 -23.36 7.59
C SER A 203 -4.45 -22.28 8.65
N LEU A 204 -4.08 -21.07 8.23
CA LEU A 204 -3.82 -19.91 9.08
C LEU A 204 -4.85 -18.80 8.87
N GLN A 205 -5.97 -19.10 8.20
CA GLN A 205 -7.09 -18.18 8.10
C GLN A 205 -7.64 -17.89 9.49
N LEU A 206 -7.80 -16.61 9.81
CA LEU A 206 -8.41 -16.14 11.04
C LEU A 206 -9.77 -15.50 10.76
N GLY A 207 -10.64 -15.47 11.76
CA GLY A 207 -11.69 -14.45 11.79
C GLY A 207 -11.05 -13.06 11.96
N VAL A 208 -11.46 -12.10 11.15
CA VAL A 208 -10.89 -10.75 11.13
C VAL A 208 -12.03 -9.73 11.11
N THR A 209 -11.81 -8.60 11.76
CA THR A 209 -12.64 -7.40 11.69
C THR A 209 -11.75 -6.16 11.52
N THR A 210 -12.36 -4.99 11.36
CA THR A 210 -11.69 -3.69 11.18
C THR A 210 -11.84 -2.86 12.45
N ARG A 211 -10.88 -1.98 12.80
CA ARG A 211 -11.06 -1.07 13.96
C ARG A 211 -12.09 0.01 13.67
N GLN A 212 -12.30 0.36 12.41
CA GLN A 212 -13.41 1.22 12.04
C GLN A 212 -14.76 0.50 12.07
N GLU A 213 -14.83 -0.80 12.39
CA GLU A 213 -16.10 -1.56 12.43
C GLU A 213 -16.87 -1.46 11.10
N LEU A 214 -16.13 -1.50 9.99
CA LEU A 214 -16.69 -1.44 8.65
C LEU A 214 -17.62 -2.63 8.40
N PRO A 215 -18.77 -2.42 7.73
CA PRO A 215 -19.66 -3.47 7.28
C PRO A 215 -18.94 -4.52 6.43
N GLN A 216 -19.12 -5.80 6.79
CA GLN A 216 -18.55 -6.91 6.03
C GLN A 216 -19.31 -7.10 4.72
N LEU A 217 -18.60 -6.87 3.62
CA LEU A 217 -19.07 -7.06 2.26
C LEU A 217 -19.05 -8.54 1.87
N TRP A 218 -18.01 -9.28 2.25
CA TRP A 218 -17.86 -10.69 1.86
C TRP A 218 -17.11 -11.50 2.93
N PRO A 219 -17.55 -12.73 3.25
CA PRO A 219 -18.85 -13.30 2.87
C PRO A 219 -19.99 -12.49 3.49
N ALA A 220 -21.06 -12.30 2.74
CA ALA A 220 -22.20 -11.50 3.17
C ALA A 220 -23.24 -12.36 3.91
N ALA A 221 -23.77 -11.84 5.01
CA ALA A 221 -24.95 -12.43 5.68
C ALA A 221 -26.28 -11.94 5.08
N GLY A 222 -26.25 -10.87 4.28
CA GLY A 222 -27.41 -10.21 3.69
C GLY A 222 -26.99 -8.97 2.88
N PRO A 223 -27.93 -8.09 2.52
CA PRO A 223 -27.60 -6.78 1.94
C PRO A 223 -26.67 -5.97 2.85
N VAL A 224 -25.78 -5.18 2.25
CA VAL A 224 -24.71 -4.47 2.98
C VAL A 224 -24.79 -2.97 2.72
N ALA A 225 -25.11 -2.19 3.76
CA ALA A 225 -25.01 -0.73 3.74
C ALA A 225 -23.58 -0.30 4.10
N TRP A 226 -23.02 0.69 3.39
CA TRP A 226 -21.66 1.20 3.65
C TRP A 226 -21.56 2.28 4.73
N THR A 227 -22.70 2.75 5.25
CA THR A 227 -22.77 3.83 6.24
C THR A 227 -22.48 3.36 7.67
N GLY A 228 -22.28 2.06 7.88
CA GLY A 228 -21.81 1.53 9.16
C GLY A 228 -20.31 1.79 9.36
N GLY A 229 -19.89 1.79 10.62
CA GLY A 229 -18.48 1.99 10.99
C GLY A 229 -18.01 3.46 10.92
N ALA A 230 -16.77 3.68 11.34
CA ALA A 230 -16.11 4.97 11.27
C ALA A 230 -15.56 5.24 9.85
N PRO A 231 -15.69 6.47 9.32
CA PRO A 231 -15.11 6.81 8.03
C PRO A 231 -13.58 6.78 8.06
N VAL A 232 -12.97 6.52 6.91
CA VAL A 232 -11.52 6.62 6.70
C VAL A 232 -11.21 8.02 6.14
N ASP A 233 -10.24 8.71 6.71
CA ASP A 233 -9.81 10.04 6.27
C ASP A 233 -8.35 10.03 5.77
N ASP A 234 -7.82 11.19 5.41
CA ASP A 234 -6.44 11.29 4.90
C ASP A 234 -5.37 10.90 5.91
N GLY A 235 -5.62 11.12 7.21
CA GLY A 235 -4.68 10.81 8.28
C GLY A 235 -4.64 9.33 8.61
N THR A 236 -5.78 8.65 8.50
CA THR A 236 -5.93 7.23 8.84
C THR A 236 -5.73 6.30 7.64
N PHE A 237 -5.86 6.80 6.41
CA PHE A 237 -5.86 5.98 5.19
C PHE A 237 -4.60 5.11 5.01
N LEU A 238 -3.41 5.63 5.30
CA LEU A 238 -2.17 4.85 5.08
C LEU A 238 -2.05 3.67 6.06
N ASP A 239 -2.38 3.90 7.33
CA ASP A 239 -2.40 2.84 8.33
C ASP A 239 -3.49 1.80 8.02
N PHE A 240 -4.65 2.27 7.58
CA PHE A 240 -5.74 1.43 7.09
C PHE A 240 -5.31 0.55 5.91
N ALA A 241 -4.76 1.17 4.85
CA ALA A 241 -4.33 0.46 3.65
C ALA A 241 -3.11 -0.46 3.89
N GLY A 242 -2.27 -0.14 4.87
CA GLY A 242 -1.17 -0.98 5.33
C GLY A 242 -1.62 -2.20 6.15
N GLY A 243 -2.90 -2.30 6.51
CA GLY A 243 -3.45 -3.42 7.29
C GLY A 243 -3.31 -3.28 8.81
N LYS A 244 -2.95 -2.10 9.32
CA LYS A 244 -2.90 -1.84 10.78
C LYS A 244 -4.30 -1.74 11.41
N ASP A 245 -5.30 -1.56 10.57
CA ASP A 245 -6.68 -1.53 10.99
C ASP A 245 -7.28 -2.93 11.27
N LEU A 246 -6.63 -3.99 10.81
CA LEU A 246 -7.14 -5.33 10.99
C LEU A 246 -7.04 -5.75 12.46
N ARG A 247 -8.08 -6.45 12.94
CA ARG A 247 -8.13 -7.10 14.24
C ARG A 247 -8.54 -8.54 14.07
N SER A 248 -7.78 -9.43 14.68
CA SER A 248 -8.17 -10.84 14.82
C SER A 248 -9.35 -10.95 15.78
N THR A 249 -10.28 -11.85 15.50
CA THR A 249 -11.33 -12.25 16.43
C THR A 249 -10.90 -13.42 17.33
N GLU A 250 -9.72 -13.99 17.08
CA GLU A 250 -9.16 -15.09 17.86
C GLU A 250 -8.38 -14.57 19.07
N GLN A 251 -8.41 -15.32 20.17
CA GLN A 251 -7.82 -14.88 21.45
C GLN A 251 -6.27 -14.82 21.44
N TYR A 252 -5.61 -15.75 20.76
CA TYR A 252 -4.15 -15.94 20.82
C TYR A 252 -3.44 -15.75 19.48
N MET A 253 -4.20 -15.37 18.45
CA MET A 253 -3.69 -15.19 17.10
C MET A 253 -3.96 -13.75 16.70
N GLN A 254 -2.97 -13.13 16.08
CA GLN A 254 -3.04 -11.76 15.59
C GLN A 254 -2.80 -11.75 14.07
N VAL A 255 -3.36 -10.74 13.42
CA VAL A 255 -3.09 -10.40 12.02
C VAL A 255 -2.63 -8.95 11.96
N GLY A 256 -1.64 -8.69 11.12
CA GLY A 256 -1.16 -7.33 10.91
C GLY A 256 -0.16 -7.24 9.77
N PRO A 257 0.37 -6.03 9.54
CA PRO A 257 1.38 -5.79 8.51
C PRO A 257 2.58 -6.72 8.70
N TRP A 258 3.06 -7.33 7.60
CA TRP A 258 4.29 -8.13 7.65
C TRP A 258 5.50 -7.21 7.76
N LYS A 259 6.11 -7.18 8.95
CA LYS A 259 7.06 -6.15 9.36
C LYS A 259 8.25 -6.02 8.42
N LEU A 260 8.76 -7.13 7.89
CA LEU A 260 9.92 -7.11 6.99
C LEU A 260 9.67 -6.30 5.69
N ALA A 261 8.40 -6.17 5.27
CA ALA A 261 8.02 -5.47 4.05
C ALA A 261 7.24 -4.17 4.28
N THR A 262 6.77 -3.91 5.52
CA THR A 262 5.96 -2.72 5.88
C THR A 262 6.64 -1.83 6.93
N GLU A 263 7.72 -2.30 7.52
CA GLU A 263 8.63 -1.53 8.36
C GLU A 263 10.02 -1.60 7.71
N LEU A 264 10.74 -0.48 7.63
CA LEU A 264 12.19 -0.58 7.39
C LEU A 264 12.78 -1.38 8.56
N PRO A 265 13.76 -2.28 8.34
CA PRO A 265 14.44 -2.95 9.43
C PRO A 265 14.83 -1.93 10.49
N ALA A 266 14.55 -2.22 11.76
CA ALA A 266 14.95 -1.35 12.85
C ALA A 266 16.45 -1.07 12.73
N SER A 267 16.83 0.19 12.86
CA SER A 267 18.23 0.57 12.74
C SER A 267 19.09 -0.21 13.73
N ARG A 268 20.15 -0.85 13.25
CA ARG A 268 21.05 -1.65 14.09
C ARG A 268 22.21 -0.80 14.56
N SER A 269 22.55 -0.86 15.85
CA SER A 269 23.80 -0.29 16.32
C SER A 269 24.95 -1.21 15.91
N VAL A 270 25.89 -0.67 15.14
CA VAL A 270 27.09 -1.38 14.68
C VAL A 270 28.29 -0.49 15.00
N LYS A 271 29.12 -0.94 15.96
CA LYS A 271 30.40 -0.27 16.32
C LYS A 271 30.27 1.24 16.59
N GLY A 272 29.25 1.69 17.34
CA GLY A 272 29.08 3.12 17.64
C GLY A 272 28.36 3.94 16.57
N MET A 273 28.04 3.34 15.42
CA MET A 273 27.17 3.90 14.39
C MET A 273 25.80 3.23 14.42
N VAL A 274 24.82 3.86 13.79
CA VAL A 274 23.48 3.35 13.59
C VAL A 274 23.26 3.14 12.10
N GLU A 275 23.03 1.89 11.73
CA GLU A 275 22.73 1.46 10.37
C GLU A 275 21.27 1.80 10.04
N LEU A 276 21.06 2.64 9.04
CA LEU A 276 19.75 3.05 8.55
C LEU A 276 19.50 2.41 7.18
N PRO A 277 18.52 1.51 7.06
CA PRO A 277 18.11 0.98 5.76
C PRO A 277 17.54 2.11 4.90
N VAL A 278 18.00 2.21 3.65
CA VAL A 278 17.56 3.25 2.71
C VAL A 278 16.66 2.68 1.60
N SER A 279 15.95 3.58 0.91
CA SER A 279 14.86 3.22 -0.01
C SER A 279 15.27 2.36 -1.21
N CYS A 280 16.56 2.23 -1.54
CA CYS A 280 17.02 1.30 -2.58
C CYS A 280 16.90 -0.18 -2.14
N GLY A 281 16.90 -0.43 -0.83
CA GLY A 281 16.83 -1.74 -0.16
C GLY A 281 17.97 -2.72 -0.46
N ASN A 282 19.04 -2.25 -1.12
CA ASN A 282 20.29 -3.00 -1.31
C ASN A 282 21.46 -2.38 -0.53
N HIS A 283 21.33 -1.12 -0.11
CA HIS A 283 22.34 -0.39 0.63
C HIS A 283 21.78 0.09 1.96
N VAL A 284 22.69 0.46 2.84
CA VAL A 284 22.43 1.08 4.14
C VAL A 284 23.26 2.35 4.23
N VAL A 285 22.78 3.33 4.97
CA VAL A 285 23.54 4.52 5.34
C VAL A 285 23.76 4.53 6.84
N TYR A 286 24.78 5.23 7.30
CA TYR A 286 25.14 5.24 8.72
C TYR A 286 25.05 6.65 9.29
N TYR A 287 24.64 6.75 10.56
CA TYR A 287 24.75 7.97 11.35
C TYR A 287 25.25 7.66 12.77
N PRO A 288 25.87 8.62 13.48
CA PRO A 288 26.44 8.37 14.80
C PRO A 288 25.40 7.94 15.84
N ALA A 289 25.71 6.91 16.65
CA ALA A 289 24.82 6.49 17.74
C ALA A 289 24.65 7.58 18.82
N GLY A 290 25.60 8.51 18.94
CA GLY A 290 25.48 9.67 19.82
C GLY A 290 24.21 10.49 19.58
N LEU A 291 23.70 10.55 18.34
CA LEU A 291 22.44 11.23 18.04
C LEU A 291 21.22 10.54 18.69
N VAL A 292 21.27 9.23 18.89
CA VAL A 292 20.21 8.48 19.60
C VAL A 292 20.21 8.80 21.09
N ASP A 293 21.38 9.03 21.69
CA ASP A 293 21.46 9.44 23.09
C ASP A 293 20.98 10.88 23.28
N GLU A 294 21.17 11.75 22.28
CA GLU A 294 20.67 13.11 22.30
C GLU A 294 19.13 13.17 22.13
N THR A 295 18.52 12.31 21.29
CA THR A 295 17.05 12.22 21.21
C THR A 295 16.39 11.73 22.48
N ARG A 296 17.04 10.80 23.21
CA ARG A 296 16.60 10.39 24.55
C ARG A 296 16.59 11.54 25.54
N ARG A 297 17.45 12.54 25.33
CA ARG A 297 17.53 13.79 26.11
C ARG A 297 16.64 14.89 25.54
N GLY A 298 15.74 14.55 24.61
CA GLY A 298 14.78 15.47 24.00
C GLY A 298 15.36 16.41 22.94
N ARG A 299 16.57 16.14 22.44
CA ARG A 299 17.21 16.96 21.40
C ARG A 299 17.13 16.26 20.06
N PHE A 300 16.57 16.94 19.07
CA PHE A 300 16.32 16.39 17.75
C PHE A 300 17.19 17.08 16.70
N TYR A 301 17.64 16.31 15.72
CA TYR A 301 18.57 16.72 14.69
C TYR A 301 18.04 16.33 13.31
N ALA A 302 18.44 17.08 12.30
CA ALA A 302 18.33 16.72 10.91
C ALA A 302 19.72 16.57 10.29
N PHE A 303 19.84 15.71 9.29
CA PHE A 303 21.07 15.55 8.51
C PHE A 303 20.75 15.04 7.12
N GLU A 304 21.62 15.38 6.18
CA GLU A 304 21.61 14.82 4.83
C GLU A 304 22.52 13.59 4.76
N THR A 305 22.13 12.61 3.96
CA THR A 305 22.96 11.44 3.67
C THR A 305 22.66 10.94 2.26
N ALA A 306 23.61 10.28 1.62
CA ALA A 306 23.46 9.75 0.27
C ALA A 306 23.67 8.25 0.26
N CYS A 307 22.87 7.57 -0.55
CA CYS A 307 23.10 6.16 -0.87
C CYS A 307 24.22 6.06 -1.91
N GLU A 308 24.77 4.86 -2.11
CA GLU A 308 25.65 4.57 -3.26
C GLU A 308 24.92 4.68 -4.60
N CYS A 309 23.58 4.66 -4.57
CA CYS A 309 22.73 5.07 -5.69
C CYS A 309 22.71 6.60 -5.83
N PRO A 310 22.35 7.18 -6.98
CA PRO A 310 22.20 8.64 -7.15
C PRO A 310 20.94 9.18 -6.44
N THR A 311 20.86 8.98 -5.13
CA THR A 311 19.72 9.31 -4.28
C THR A 311 20.22 9.78 -2.93
N ALA A 312 19.81 10.98 -2.55
CA ALA A 312 20.07 11.59 -1.26
C ALA A 312 18.81 11.63 -0.41
N TYR A 313 19.00 11.73 0.91
CA TYR A 313 17.97 11.60 1.92
C TYR A 313 18.13 12.71 2.96
N LEU A 314 17.02 13.37 3.29
CA LEU A 314 16.92 14.20 4.47
C LEU A 314 16.36 13.35 5.62
N ILE A 315 17.12 13.21 6.70
CA ILE A 315 16.75 12.39 7.85
C ILE A 315 16.57 13.27 9.07
N HIS A 316 15.50 13.04 9.84
CA HIS A 316 15.25 13.68 11.12
C HIS A 316 15.26 12.63 12.22
N THR A 317 15.93 12.92 13.33
CA THR A 317 15.84 12.10 14.53
C THR A 317 14.57 12.45 15.31
N GLU A 318 13.82 11.44 15.76
CA GLU A 318 12.60 11.54 16.55
C GLU A 318 12.72 10.69 17.83
N ARG A 319 11.70 10.71 18.69
CA ARG A 319 11.74 9.97 19.98
C ARG A 319 11.81 8.46 19.80
N ASP A 320 11.29 7.94 18.69
CA ASP A 320 11.19 6.52 18.38
C ASP A 320 12.20 6.05 17.32
N GLY A 321 13.09 6.93 16.83
CA GLY A 321 14.14 6.60 15.88
C GLY A 321 14.42 7.71 14.87
N ALA A 322 15.24 7.42 13.86
CA ALA A 322 15.46 8.32 12.74
C ALA A 322 14.43 8.07 11.63
N ARG A 323 13.84 9.14 11.08
CA ARG A 323 12.84 9.08 10.02
C ARG A 323 13.29 9.90 8.82
N CYS A 324 13.16 9.30 7.63
CA CYS A 324 13.36 10.04 6.40
C CYS A 324 12.19 11.01 6.17
N LYS A 325 12.53 12.27 5.84
CA LYS A 325 11.56 13.35 5.58
C LYS A 325 11.46 13.73 4.12
N ALA A 326 12.55 13.61 3.37
CA ALA A 326 12.57 13.85 1.94
C ALA A 326 13.62 12.97 1.27
N ILE A 327 13.40 12.62 0.01
CA ILE A 327 14.31 11.84 -0.81
C ILE A 327 14.35 12.44 -2.22
N GLY A 328 15.54 12.56 -2.81
CA GLY A 328 15.69 13.17 -4.14
C GLY A 328 17.15 13.19 -4.61
N THR A 329 17.48 14.12 -5.51
CA THR A 329 18.88 14.37 -5.88
C THR A 329 19.64 15.03 -4.73
N ALA A 330 20.97 14.99 -4.77
CA ALA A 330 21.80 15.61 -3.74
C ALA A 330 21.52 17.11 -3.63
N GLU A 331 21.35 17.79 -4.76
CA GLU A 331 21.08 19.23 -4.83
C GLU A 331 19.74 19.57 -4.16
N TYR A 332 18.69 18.84 -4.50
CA TYR A 332 17.37 19.04 -3.91
C TYR A 332 17.34 18.83 -2.40
N ILE A 333 18.04 17.80 -1.92
CA ILE A 333 18.11 17.50 -0.48
C ILE A 333 18.93 18.55 0.26
N SER A 334 20.02 19.03 -0.34
CA SER A 334 20.85 20.08 0.23
C SER A 334 20.06 21.38 0.38
N GLU A 335 19.29 21.79 -0.63
CA GLU A 335 18.39 22.95 -0.54
C GLU A 335 17.36 22.83 0.60
N LEU A 336 16.75 21.65 0.74
CA LEU A 336 15.81 21.39 1.84
C LEU A 336 16.50 21.43 3.20
N TYR A 337 17.69 20.83 3.31
CA TYR A 337 18.48 20.81 4.54
C TYR A 337 18.87 22.24 4.96
N GLU A 338 19.37 23.06 4.04
CA GLU A 338 19.72 24.46 4.29
C GLU A 338 18.52 25.27 4.78
N GLY A 339 17.35 25.05 4.20
CA GLY A 339 16.09 25.71 4.57
C GLY A 339 15.52 25.33 5.95
N LEU A 340 16.01 24.26 6.60
CA LEU A 340 15.53 23.86 7.91
C LEU A 340 15.93 24.86 9.01
N PRO A 341 15.02 25.17 9.96
CA PRO A 341 15.34 25.98 11.12
C PRO A 341 16.19 25.18 12.12
N GLY A 342 17.30 25.75 12.58
CA GLY A 342 18.17 25.06 13.52
C GLY A 342 19.55 25.68 13.62
N GLU A 343 20.40 25.03 14.42
CA GLU A 343 21.82 25.38 14.56
C GLU A 343 22.66 24.24 14.00
N GLU A 344 23.67 24.56 13.19
CA GLU A 344 24.62 23.56 12.68
C GLU A 344 25.48 23.01 13.83
N HIS A 345 25.63 21.70 13.86
CA HIS A 345 26.44 20.97 14.82
C HIS A 345 27.30 19.96 14.08
N VAL A 346 28.54 19.81 14.56
CA VAL A 346 29.45 18.76 14.10
C VAL A 346 29.70 17.83 15.27
N ILE A 347 29.41 16.56 15.07
CA ILE A 347 29.74 15.48 16.00
C ILE A 347 31.05 14.88 15.54
N ALA A 348 32.04 14.79 16.43
CA ALA A 348 33.29 14.12 16.16
C ALA A 348 33.38 12.87 17.03
N ASP A 349 33.60 11.72 16.41
CA ASP A 349 33.83 10.44 17.07
C ASP A 349 34.97 9.66 16.39
N GLU A 350 35.16 8.40 16.80
CA GLU A 350 36.19 7.52 16.25
C GLU A 350 35.99 7.19 14.75
N HIS A 351 34.83 7.50 14.17
CA HIS A 351 34.48 7.32 12.76
C HIS A 351 34.55 8.61 11.94
N GLY A 352 34.98 9.73 12.55
CA GLY A 352 35.22 11.00 11.88
C GLY A 352 34.27 12.10 12.34
N THR A 353 34.04 13.07 11.47
CA THR A 353 33.16 14.22 11.73
C THR A 353 31.85 14.08 10.97
N PHE A 354 30.73 14.27 11.66
CA PHE A 354 29.38 14.19 11.12
C PHE A 354 28.64 15.50 11.32
N SER A 355 28.25 16.15 10.24
CA SER A 355 27.49 17.40 10.25
C SER A 355 25.99 17.12 10.37
N CYS A 356 25.32 17.85 11.26
CA CYS A 356 23.88 17.76 11.45
C CYS A 356 23.33 19.08 12.02
N LYS A 357 22.08 19.39 11.71
CA LYS A 357 21.40 20.59 12.20
C LYS A 357 20.53 20.23 13.39
N ARG A 358 20.78 20.82 14.55
CA ARG A 358 19.91 20.70 15.72
C ARG A 358 18.62 21.47 15.44
N LEU A 359 17.50 20.76 15.41
CA LEU A 359 16.19 21.34 15.20
C LEU A 359 15.79 22.13 16.45
N LYS A 360 15.34 23.37 16.25
CA LYS A 360 14.71 24.14 17.34
C LYS A 360 13.42 23.43 17.71
N ASP A 361 13.11 23.36 19.01
CA ASP A 361 11.88 22.74 19.52
C ASP A 361 10.68 23.25 18.70
N VAL A 362 10.18 22.39 17.81
CA VAL A 362 8.90 22.62 17.17
C VAL A 362 7.90 22.40 18.30
N LEU A 363 7.45 23.49 18.92
CA LEU A 363 6.28 23.51 19.79
C LEU A 363 5.21 22.64 19.09
N ARG A 364 4.94 21.48 19.71
CA ARG A 364 3.91 20.54 19.27
C ARG A 364 2.55 21.20 19.27
#